data_AF-Q1M541-F1
#
_entry.id   AF-Q1M541-F1
#
_cell.length_a   1.000
_cell.length_b   1.000
_cell.length_c   1.000
_cell.angle_alpha   90.00
_cell.angle_beta   90.00
_cell.angle_gamma   90.00
#
_symmetry.space_group_name_H-M   'P 1'
#
loop_
_entity.id
_entity.type
_entity.pdbx_description
1 polymer ?
#
loop_
_entity_poly.entity_id
_entity_poly.type
_entity_poly.pdbx_seq_one_letter_code
_entity_poly.pdbx_strand_id
1 'polypeptide(L)'
;MKASFVSSSAMQNVLRLTISQSQNKLQQASTEATTGTYADSGVSLGAGAAKSINLTSAIAQAASFKMSNAVVELRMNASQTALSSLKDAGDSLVSNLTALQASQDTTSIAVALQTASATISQLVSTANTSVNGEFLFGGTNLDSQPLSDQSSAVSDTIVSALNDYATGLGKDVSELTGEEIGSFITDTVEPMFSESAWTDASEGWSAASSTNMTSRISGSETITSSTNANSEGMRYLALASVVVSALFGQDLSSDAQSTVASKAIAYAAQATSGIVTQQSELGLAQERLEKANDALDAQSTLLQGNLVDLQGVDTYEASTLVNQLQTQLETAYTLVSKLQSLSLVNYL
;
A
#
# COMPACT_ATOMS: atom_id res chain seq x y z
N MET A 1 57.11 33.52 62.88
CA MET A 1 56.19 33.39 61.74
C MET A 1 55.72 31.94 61.66
N LYS A 2 54.49 31.64 62.07
CA LYS A 2 53.89 30.32 61.87
C LYS A 2 53.49 30.23 60.39
N ALA A 3 54.23 29.48 59.60
CA ALA A 3 53.88 29.20 58.22
C ALA A 3 52.57 28.38 58.22
N SER A 4 51.49 28.96 57.71
CA SER A 4 50.27 28.21 57.39
C SER A 4 50.60 27.21 56.28
N PHE A 5 50.90 25.97 56.64
CA PHE A 5 50.93 24.82 55.73
C PHE A 5 49.51 24.43 55.31
N VAL A 6 48.72 25.37 54.82
CA VAL A 6 47.58 25.00 53.95
C VAL A 6 48.23 24.54 52.66
N SER A 7 48.58 23.25 52.64
CA SER A 7 49.53 22.61 51.74
C SER A 7 49.26 22.97 50.27
N SER A 8 50.27 23.48 49.55
CA SER A 8 50.20 23.74 48.10
C SER A 8 49.69 22.52 47.31
N SER A 9 49.94 21.31 47.82
CA SER A 9 49.38 20.07 47.28
C SER A 9 47.86 19.97 47.43
N ALA A 10 47.29 20.41 48.56
CA ALA A 10 45.85 20.47 48.77
C ALA A 10 45.21 21.50 47.82
N MET A 11 45.82 22.68 47.65
CA MET A 11 45.35 23.69 46.70
C MET A 11 45.44 23.21 45.24
N GLN A 12 46.53 22.54 44.85
CA GLN A 12 46.67 21.96 43.51
C GLN A 12 45.66 20.85 43.24
N ASN A 13 45.40 19.97 44.22
CA ASN A 13 44.41 18.90 44.07
C ASN A 13 42.99 19.45 43.94
N VAL A 14 42.64 20.48 44.72
CA VAL A 14 41.34 21.16 44.60
C VAL A 14 41.20 21.82 43.22
N LEU A 15 42.22 22.54 42.74
CA LEU A 15 42.18 23.16 41.42
C LEU A 15 42.06 22.14 40.28
N ARG A 16 42.76 21.00 40.39
CA ARG A 16 42.65 19.92 39.40
C ARG A 16 41.26 19.28 39.39
N LEU A 17 40.65 19.11 40.56
CA LEU A 17 39.27 18.64 40.70
C LEU A 17 38.29 19.64 40.08
N THR A 18 38.42 20.94 40.40
CA THR A 18 37.57 22.00 39.86
C THR A 18 37.70 22.10 38.33
N ILE A 19 38.92 22.04 37.78
CA ILE A 19 39.13 22.03 36.32
C ILE A 19 38.42 20.83 35.69
N SER A 20 38.59 19.63 36.25
CA SER A 20 37.94 18.43 35.72
C SER A 20 36.41 18.52 35.79
N GLN A 21 35.85 19.08 36.87
CA GLN A 21 34.41 19.31 37.01
C GLN A 21 33.90 20.37 36.02
N SER A 22 34.60 21.49 35.87
CA SER A 22 34.24 22.55 34.93
C SER A 22 34.36 22.10 33.48
N GLN A 23 35.34 21.25 33.13
CA GLN A 23 35.44 20.63 31.81
C GLN A 23 34.24 19.71 31.51
N ASN A 24 33.86 18.84 32.46
CA ASN A 24 32.68 17.99 32.30
C ASN A 24 31.39 18.81 32.13
N LYS A 25 31.19 19.84 32.97
CA LYS A 25 30.05 20.75 32.85
C LYS A 25 30.07 21.54 31.54
N LEU A 26 31.24 21.95 31.06
CA LEU A 26 31.38 22.66 29.79
C LEU A 26 30.95 21.76 28.64
N GLN A 27 31.35 20.48 28.66
CA GLN A 27 30.94 19.53 27.65
C GLN A 27 29.43 19.28 27.68
N GLN A 28 28.84 19.10 28.86
CA GLN A 28 27.38 18.97 29.02
C GLN A 28 26.63 20.20 28.50
N ALA A 29 26.99 21.40 28.98
CA ALA A 29 26.35 22.65 28.58
C ALA A 29 26.54 22.93 27.07
N SER A 30 27.67 22.52 26.49
CA SER A 30 27.89 22.62 25.03
C SER A 30 27.01 21.65 24.25
N THR A 31 26.80 20.43 24.75
CA THR A 31 25.87 19.47 24.15
C THR A 31 24.43 19.98 24.26
N GLU A 32 24.03 20.50 25.42
CA GLU A 32 22.72 21.09 25.67
C GLU A 32 22.44 22.31 24.79
N ALA A 33 23.41 23.21 24.67
CA ALA A 33 23.30 24.40 23.82
C ALA A 33 23.16 24.05 22.31
N THR A 34 23.76 22.94 21.88
CA THR A 34 23.73 22.53 20.46
C THR A 34 22.55 21.64 20.11
N THR A 35 22.12 20.75 21.02
CA THR A 35 21.03 19.78 20.80
C THR A 35 19.68 20.32 21.25
N GLY A 36 19.63 21.30 22.16
CA GLY A 36 18.39 21.78 22.76
C GLY A 36 17.74 20.79 23.73
N THR A 37 18.42 19.70 24.08
CA THR A 37 17.95 18.68 25.04
C THR A 37 18.99 18.42 26.11
N TYR A 38 18.57 17.97 27.30
CA TYR A 38 19.49 17.57 28.37
C TYR A 38 20.58 16.61 27.89
N ALA A 39 21.84 16.87 28.24
CA ALA A 39 22.97 16.03 27.84
C ALA A 39 22.89 14.60 28.44
N ASP A 40 22.31 14.50 29.63
CA ASP A 40 21.96 13.22 30.26
C ASP A 40 20.50 13.28 30.74
N SER A 41 19.58 12.91 29.84
CA SER A 41 18.15 12.87 30.15
C SER A 41 17.79 11.84 31.23
N GLY A 42 18.62 10.81 31.47
CA GLY A 42 18.38 9.84 32.53
C GLY A 42 18.60 10.44 33.91
N VAL A 43 19.73 11.14 34.09
CA VAL A 43 20.09 11.80 35.34
C VAL A 43 19.27 13.07 35.56
N SER A 44 19.07 13.88 34.52
CA SER A 44 18.37 15.16 34.63
C SER A 44 16.87 15.01 34.88
N LEU A 45 16.23 13.95 34.37
CA LEU A 45 14.78 13.74 34.52
C LEU A 45 14.39 12.87 35.71
N GLY A 46 15.30 12.04 36.24
CA GLY A 46 15.01 11.09 37.31
C GLY A 46 13.80 10.19 36.97
N ALA A 47 12.71 10.31 37.72
CA ALA A 47 11.47 9.56 37.46
C ALA A 47 10.83 9.87 36.07
N GLY A 48 11.14 11.04 35.48
CA GLY A 48 10.70 11.44 34.15
C GLY A 48 11.36 10.66 33.01
N ALA A 49 12.50 10.00 33.25
CA ALA A 49 13.20 9.22 32.23
C ALA A 49 12.32 8.07 31.68
N ALA A 50 11.55 7.41 32.54
CA ALA A 50 10.60 6.37 32.12
C ALA A 50 9.49 6.95 31.22
N LYS A 51 8.99 8.15 31.53
CA LYS A 51 7.98 8.84 30.70
C LYS A 51 8.57 9.18 29.32
N SER A 52 9.80 9.69 29.28
CA SER A 52 10.51 9.99 28.03
C SER A 52 10.65 8.75 27.15
N ILE A 53 11.10 7.62 27.70
CA ILE A 53 11.22 6.36 26.96
C ILE A 53 9.86 5.90 26.39
N ASN A 54 8.79 5.99 27.19
CA ASN A 54 7.44 5.65 26.74
C ASN A 54 6.98 6.54 25.58
N LEU A 55 7.24 7.86 25.65
CA LEU A 55 6.92 8.79 24.57
C LEU A 55 7.70 8.45 23.29
N THR A 56 9.02 8.22 23.39
CA THR A 56 9.84 7.82 22.24
C THR A 56 9.37 6.50 21.62
N SER A 57 9.01 5.51 22.45
CA SER A 57 8.46 4.24 21.96
C SER A 57 7.12 4.42 21.25
N ALA A 58 6.24 5.28 21.76
CA ALA A 58 4.95 5.56 21.13
C ALA A 58 5.12 6.30 19.79
N ILE A 59 6.06 7.25 19.70
CA ILE A 59 6.43 7.92 18.44
C ILE A 59 6.97 6.91 17.43
N ALA A 60 7.87 6.02 17.86
CA ALA A 60 8.43 4.99 16.99
C ALA A 60 7.36 4.00 16.48
N GLN A 61 6.38 3.65 17.33
CA GLN A 61 5.25 2.83 16.91
C GLN A 61 4.38 3.53 15.87
N ALA A 62 4.06 4.82 16.07
CA ALA A 62 3.30 5.60 15.08
C ALA A 62 4.04 5.67 13.73
N ALA A 63 5.35 5.93 13.75
CA ALA A 63 6.19 5.90 12.55
C ALA A 63 6.19 4.54 11.85
N SER A 64 6.22 3.44 12.62
CA SER A 64 6.13 2.08 12.06
C SER A 64 4.80 1.82 11.35
N PHE A 65 3.68 2.29 11.91
CA PHE A 65 2.39 2.19 11.24
C PHE A 65 2.38 3.00 9.93
N LYS A 66 2.88 4.24 9.94
CA LYS A 66 2.96 5.06 8.72
C LYS A 66 3.78 4.39 7.61
N MET A 67 4.93 3.79 7.94
CA MET A 67 5.74 3.05 6.97
C MET A 67 4.98 1.84 6.39
N SER A 68 4.28 1.09 7.23
CA SER A 68 3.44 -0.02 6.77
C SER A 68 2.27 0.47 5.90
N ASN A 69 1.63 1.57 6.29
CA ASN A 69 0.51 2.16 5.55
C ASN A 69 0.94 2.64 4.16
N ALA A 70 2.15 3.17 4.01
CA ALA A 70 2.67 3.58 2.70
C ALA A 70 2.76 2.40 1.71
N VAL A 71 3.12 1.20 2.18
CA VAL A 71 3.14 -0.01 1.33
C VAL A 71 1.71 -0.43 0.96
N VAL A 72 0.78 -0.36 1.91
CA VAL A 72 -0.64 -0.67 1.67
C VAL A 72 -1.24 0.31 0.66
N GLU A 73 -0.99 1.60 0.83
CA GLU A 73 -1.44 2.67 -0.06
C GLU A 73 -0.91 2.48 -1.49
N LEU A 74 0.38 2.15 -1.64
CA LEU A 74 0.97 1.85 -2.95
C LEU A 74 0.23 0.71 -3.66
N ARG A 75 -0.06 -0.39 -2.94
CA ARG A 75 -0.79 -1.54 -3.49
C ARG A 75 -2.24 -1.18 -3.83
N MET A 76 -2.92 -0.41 -2.99
CA MET A 76 -4.27 0.07 -3.25
C MET A 76 -4.33 0.95 -4.49
N ASN A 77 -3.40 1.91 -4.62
CA ASN A 77 -3.32 2.80 -5.80
C ASN A 77 -3.09 2.00 -7.08
N ALA A 78 -2.15 1.05 -7.07
CA ALA A 78 -1.90 0.18 -8.22
C ALA A 78 -3.13 -0.66 -8.60
N SER A 79 -3.87 -1.16 -7.59
CA SER A 79 -5.11 -1.91 -7.81
C SER A 79 -6.22 -1.02 -8.39
N GLN A 80 -6.36 0.23 -7.93
CA GLN A 80 -7.32 1.19 -8.48
C GLN A 80 -7.02 1.52 -9.95
N THR A 81 -5.75 1.73 -10.31
CA THR A 81 -5.33 1.97 -11.69
C THR A 81 -5.63 0.75 -12.58
N ALA A 82 -5.32 -0.44 -12.10
CA ALA A 82 -5.62 -1.69 -12.77
C ALA A 82 -7.13 -1.88 -13.00
N LEU A 83 -7.96 -1.69 -11.96
CA LEU A 83 -9.42 -1.75 -12.08
C LEU A 83 -9.97 -0.70 -13.06
N SER A 84 -9.40 0.52 -13.07
CA SER A 84 -9.79 1.55 -14.04
C SER A 84 -9.52 1.10 -15.47
N SER A 85 -8.37 0.47 -15.73
CA SER A 85 -8.06 -0.06 -17.05
C SER A 85 -9.01 -1.18 -17.49
N LEU A 86 -9.48 -2.02 -16.55
CA LEU A 86 -10.47 -3.05 -16.86
C LEU A 86 -11.85 -2.46 -17.14
N LYS A 87 -12.25 -1.44 -16.39
CA LYS A 87 -13.47 -0.69 -16.65
C LYS A 87 -13.44 -0.07 -18.05
N ASP A 88 -12.35 0.58 -18.43
CA ASP A 88 -12.21 1.19 -19.75
C ASP A 88 -12.27 0.15 -20.88
N ALA A 89 -11.71 -1.04 -20.66
CA ALA A 89 -11.82 -2.16 -21.59
C ALA A 89 -13.28 -2.67 -21.71
N GLY A 90 -14.00 -2.77 -20.59
CA GLY A 90 -15.43 -3.11 -20.57
C GLY A 90 -16.30 -2.06 -21.29
N ASP A 91 -16.07 -0.78 -21.04
CA ASP A 91 -16.79 0.32 -21.69
C ASP A 91 -16.50 0.36 -23.20
N SER A 92 -15.26 0.10 -23.61
CA SER A 92 -14.88 -0.05 -25.02
C SER A 92 -15.60 -1.23 -25.68
N LEU A 93 -15.69 -2.37 -24.98
CA LEU A 93 -16.44 -3.54 -25.47
C LEU A 93 -17.93 -3.21 -25.67
N VAL A 94 -18.58 -2.57 -24.69
CA VAL A 94 -19.98 -2.11 -24.80
C VAL A 94 -20.16 -1.20 -26.02
N SER A 95 -19.27 -0.22 -26.20
CA SER A 95 -19.33 0.74 -27.31
C SER A 95 -19.23 0.06 -28.67
N ASN A 96 -18.24 -0.83 -28.85
CA ASN A 96 -18.04 -1.56 -30.11
C ASN A 96 -19.19 -2.53 -30.41
N LEU A 97 -19.72 -3.22 -29.40
CA LEU A 97 -20.87 -4.12 -29.58
C LEU A 97 -22.16 -3.35 -29.88
N THR A 98 -22.35 -2.17 -29.30
CA THR A 98 -23.49 -1.30 -29.64
C THR A 98 -23.41 -0.84 -31.09
N ALA A 99 -22.21 -0.51 -31.58
CA ALA A 99 -21.99 -0.17 -32.98
C ALA A 99 -22.26 -1.37 -33.91
N LEU A 100 -21.87 -2.58 -33.49
CA LEU A 100 -22.14 -3.83 -34.21
C LEU A 100 -23.65 -4.08 -34.39
N GLN A 101 -24.48 -3.72 -33.40
CA GLN A 101 -25.94 -3.85 -33.55
C GLN A 101 -26.51 -2.97 -34.68
N ALA A 102 -25.86 -1.86 -35.00
CA ALA A 102 -26.27 -0.97 -36.08
C ALA A 102 -25.85 -1.47 -37.47
N SER A 103 -24.73 -2.21 -37.57
CA SER A 103 -24.23 -2.83 -38.81
C SER A 103 -23.56 -4.16 -38.52
N GLN A 104 -24.16 -5.27 -39.00
CA GLN A 104 -23.66 -6.63 -38.81
C GLN A 104 -22.88 -7.13 -40.05
N ASP A 105 -22.14 -6.23 -40.70
CA ASP A 105 -21.26 -6.60 -41.79
C ASP A 105 -19.98 -7.33 -41.28
N THR A 106 -19.29 -8.02 -42.19
CA THR A 106 -18.09 -8.80 -41.88
C THR A 106 -16.97 -7.96 -41.24
N THR A 107 -16.86 -6.67 -41.56
CA THR A 107 -15.83 -5.78 -40.99
C THR A 107 -16.18 -5.44 -39.55
N SER A 108 -17.44 -5.11 -39.29
CA SER A 108 -17.96 -4.79 -37.96
C SER A 108 -17.85 -5.99 -37.02
N ILE A 109 -18.15 -7.20 -37.51
CA ILE A 109 -17.94 -8.45 -36.76
C ILE A 109 -16.45 -8.66 -36.44
N ALA A 110 -15.55 -8.48 -37.42
CA ALA A 110 -14.11 -8.62 -37.19
C ALA A 110 -13.59 -7.63 -36.14
N VAL A 111 -14.08 -6.39 -36.11
CA VAL A 111 -13.75 -5.39 -35.08
C VAL A 111 -14.24 -5.81 -33.70
N ALA A 112 -15.45 -6.37 -33.60
CA ALA A 112 -15.98 -6.86 -32.33
C ALA A 112 -15.16 -8.04 -31.78
N LEU A 113 -14.79 -9.00 -32.63
CA LEU A 113 -13.92 -10.13 -32.27
C LEU A 113 -12.53 -9.66 -31.81
N GLN A 114 -11.95 -8.68 -32.51
CA GLN A 114 -10.65 -8.09 -32.13
C GLN A 114 -10.72 -7.37 -30.78
N THR A 115 -11.80 -6.61 -30.54
CA THR A 115 -12.04 -5.91 -29.26
C THR A 115 -12.22 -6.92 -28.13
N ALA A 116 -13.02 -7.98 -28.31
CA ALA A 116 -13.20 -9.02 -27.31
C ALA A 116 -11.89 -9.74 -26.95
N SER A 117 -11.09 -10.09 -27.95
CA SER A 117 -9.77 -10.70 -27.76
C SER A 117 -8.80 -9.78 -27.00
N ALA A 118 -8.83 -8.49 -27.32
CA ALA A 118 -8.03 -7.49 -26.60
C ALA A 118 -8.50 -7.32 -25.14
N THR A 119 -9.81 -7.33 -24.89
CA THR A 119 -10.38 -7.26 -23.54
C THR A 119 -9.98 -8.46 -22.69
N ILE A 120 -10.00 -9.69 -23.23
CA ILE A 120 -9.52 -10.88 -22.52
C ILE A 120 -8.03 -10.76 -22.19
N SER A 121 -7.22 -10.37 -23.18
CA SER A 121 -5.78 -10.18 -22.99
C SER A 121 -5.50 -9.13 -21.90
N GLN A 122 -6.26 -8.03 -21.90
CA GLN A 122 -6.16 -6.98 -20.89
C GLN A 122 -6.61 -7.47 -19.52
N LEU A 123 -7.70 -8.25 -19.44
CA LEU A 123 -8.17 -8.87 -18.21
C LEU A 123 -7.10 -9.75 -17.57
N VAL A 124 -6.56 -10.70 -18.35
CA VAL A 124 -5.51 -11.61 -17.87
C VAL A 124 -4.25 -10.86 -17.49
N SER A 125 -3.78 -9.94 -18.32
CA SER A 125 -2.59 -9.13 -18.02
C SER A 125 -2.76 -8.31 -16.72
N THR A 126 -3.89 -7.61 -16.59
CA THR A 126 -4.15 -6.72 -15.46
C THR A 126 -4.37 -7.48 -14.16
N ALA A 127 -5.15 -8.57 -14.19
CA ALA A 127 -5.34 -9.44 -13.04
C ALA A 127 -4.02 -10.02 -12.52
N ASN A 128 -3.03 -10.19 -13.40
CA ASN A 128 -1.70 -10.69 -13.06
C ASN A 128 -0.67 -9.59 -12.77
N THR A 129 -1.13 -8.36 -12.50
CA THR A 129 -0.23 -7.28 -12.05
C THR A 129 0.36 -7.60 -10.68
N SER A 130 1.68 -7.46 -10.55
CA SER A 130 2.41 -7.65 -9.30
C SER A 130 3.08 -6.35 -8.82
N VAL A 131 3.09 -6.13 -7.51
CA VAL A 131 3.84 -5.05 -6.85
C VAL A 131 4.76 -5.70 -5.81
N ASN A 132 6.05 -5.39 -5.86
CA ASN A 132 7.08 -5.98 -4.98
C ASN A 132 7.12 -7.52 -4.99
N GLY A 133 6.82 -8.15 -6.13
CA GLY A 133 6.86 -9.61 -6.29
C GLY A 133 5.59 -10.35 -5.82
N GLU A 134 4.59 -9.62 -5.33
CA GLU A 134 3.30 -10.18 -4.90
C GLU A 134 2.18 -9.71 -5.84
N PHE A 135 1.29 -10.62 -6.23
CA PHE A 135 0.17 -10.28 -7.10
C PHE A 135 -0.91 -9.45 -6.38
N LEU A 136 -1.49 -8.47 -7.09
CA LEU A 136 -2.48 -7.55 -6.53
C LEU A 136 -3.87 -8.19 -6.38
N PHE A 137 -4.26 -9.04 -7.34
CA PHE A 137 -5.59 -9.64 -7.42
C PHE A 137 -5.63 -11.11 -6.97
N GLY A 138 -4.61 -11.57 -6.24
CA GLY A 138 -4.55 -12.93 -5.69
C GLY A 138 -5.41 -13.14 -4.44
N GLY A 139 -6.02 -12.09 -3.89
CA GLY A 139 -6.64 -12.13 -2.56
C GLY A 139 -5.59 -12.41 -1.50
N THR A 140 -5.75 -13.48 -0.72
CA THR A 140 -4.72 -13.99 0.20
C THR A 140 -3.67 -14.90 -0.45
N ASN A 141 -3.85 -15.29 -1.72
CA ASN A 141 -2.89 -16.12 -2.46
C ASN A 141 -1.96 -15.25 -3.32
N LEU A 142 -0.92 -14.70 -2.71
CA LEU A 142 -0.06 -13.66 -3.32
C LEU A 142 1.09 -14.22 -4.16
N ASP A 143 1.40 -15.51 -4.00
CA ASP A 143 2.62 -16.16 -4.51
C ASP A 143 2.41 -16.87 -5.86
N SER A 144 1.19 -16.89 -6.39
CA SER A 144 0.85 -17.51 -7.66
C SER A 144 0.04 -16.57 -8.54
N GLN A 145 0.22 -16.73 -9.85
CA GLN A 145 -0.52 -15.96 -10.86
C GLN A 145 -2.04 -16.09 -10.62
N PRO A 146 -2.75 -14.98 -10.38
CA PRO A 146 -4.17 -15.01 -10.05
C PRO A 146 -5.04 -15.59 -11.15
N LEU A 147 -4.76 -15.27 -12.42
CA LEU A 147 -5.63 -15.61 -13.55
C LEU A 147 -4.85 -16.28 -14.68
N SER A 148 -5.38 -17.39 -15.18
CA SER A 148 -4.93 -18.08 -16.39
C SER A 148 -5.90 -17.81 -17.53
N ASP A 149 -5.39 -17.69 -18.75
CA ASP A 149 -6.23 -17.51 -19.93
C ASP A 149 -6.85 -18.84 -20.37
N GLN A 150 -8.15 -19.00 -20.14
CA GLN A 150 -8.92 -20.18 -20.59
C GLN A 150 -9.80 -19.86 -21.81
N SER A 151 -9.67 -18.67 -22.41
CA SER A 151 -10.60 -18.19 -23.43
C SER A 151 -10.73 -19.12 -24.64
N SER A 152 -9.63 -19.68 -25.11
CA SER A 152 -9.63 -20.61 -26.26
C SER A 152 -10.33 -21.92 -25.93
N ALA A 153 -9.96 -22.57 -24.81
CA ALA A 153 -10.55 -23.85 -24.39
C ALA A 153 -12.05 -23.72 -24.07
N VAL A 154 -12.44 -22.64 -23.41
CA VAL A 154 -13.85 -22.34 -23.12
C VAL A 154 -14.62 -22.02 -24.40
N SER A 155 -14.03 -21.28 -25.34
CA SER A 155 -14.66 -20.99 -26.64
C SER A 155 -14.92 -22.28 -27.43
N ASP A 156 -13.93 -23.18 -27.50
CA ASP A 156 -14.10 -24.48 -28.15
C ASP A 156 -15.22 -25.31 -27.52
N THR A 157 -15.30 -25.30 -26.18
CA THR A 157 -16.36 -25.98 -25.43
C THR A 157 -17.73 -25.38 -25.72
N ILE A 158 -17.84 -24.05 -25.78
CA ILE A 158 -19.08 -23.34 -26.13
C ILE A 158 -19.51 -23.69 -27.55
N VAL A 159 -18.58 -23.69 -28.52
CA VAL A 159 -18.89 -24.02 -29.92
C VAL A 159 -19.34 -25.48 -30.04
N SER A 160 -18.69 -26.41 -29.36
CA SER A 160 -19.14 -27.81 -29.32
C SER A 160 -20.56 -27.92 -28.75
N ALA A 161 -20.82 -27.29 -27.60
CA ALA A 161 -22.12 -27.31 -26.95
C ALA A 161 -23.23 -26.65 -27.80
N LEU A 162 -22.89 -25.60 -28.56
CA LEU A 162 -23.82 -24.95 -29.48
C LEU A 162 -24.25 -25.90 -30.61
N ASN A 163 -23.30 -26.65 -31.18
CA ASN A 163 -23.61 -27.63 -32.22
C ASN A 163 -24.47 -28.78 -31.69
N ASP A 164 -24.17 -29.27 -30.48
CA ASP A 164 -24.99 -30.29 -29.82
C ASP A 164 -26.39 -29.78 -29.51
N TYR A 165 -26.52 -28.52 -29.07
CA TYR A 165 -27.79 -27.86 -28.81
C TYR A 165 -28.64 -27.73 -30.08
N ALA A 166 -28.07 -27.23 -31.18
CA ALA A 166 -28.75 -27.12 -32.46
C ALA A 166 -29.21 -28.49 -32.98
N THR A 167 -28.33 -29.49 -32.91
CA THR A 167 -28.63 -30.88 -33.27
C THR A 167 -29.77 -31.46 -32.43
N GLY A 168 -29.79 -31.17 -31.12
CA GLY A 168 -30.86 -31.58 -30.21
C GLY A 168 -32.22 -30.99 -30.55
N LEU A 169 -32.24 -29.80 -31.18
CA LEU A 169 -33.44 -29.15 -31.71
C LEU A 169 -33.80 -29.61 -33.13
N GLY A 170 -32.95 -30.43 -33.76
CA GLY A 170 -33.10 -30.87 -35.15
C GLY A 170 -32.90 -29.73 -36.15
N LYS A 171 -32.03 -28.77 -35.83
CA LYS A 171 -31.74 -27.56 -36.60
C LYS A 171 -30.25 -27.44 -36.89
N ASP A 172 -29.91 -26.70 -37.94
CA ASP A 172 -28.56 -26.17 -38.11
C ASP A 172 -28.34 -24.91 -37.26
N VAL A 173 -27.08 -24.59 -36.94
CA VAL A 173 -26.73 -23.38 -36.15
C VAL A 173 -27.24 -22.08 -36.82
N SER A 174 -27.32 -22.06 -38.15
CA SER A 174 -27.84 -20.93 -38.94
C SER A 174 -29.36 -20.76 -38.87
N GLU A 175 -30.08 -21.74 -38.31
CA GLU A 175 -31.55 -21.73 -38.15
C GLU A 175 -31.99 -21.39 -36.73
N LEU A 176 -31.05 -21.21 -35.79
CA LEU A 176 -31.36 -20.84 -34.41
C LEU A 176 -31.99 -19.45 -34.34
N THR A 177 -33.06 -19.32 -33.56
CA THR A 177 -33.69 -18.03 -33.27
C THR A 177 -32.93 -17.27 -32.17
N GLY A 178 -33.24 -15.99 -32.02
CA GLY A 178 -32.76 -15.18 -30.90
C GLY A 178 -33.13 -15.77 -29.54
N GLU A 179 -34.36 -16.27 -29.39
CA GLU A 179 -34.80 -16.92 -28.15
C GLU A 179 -33.98 -18.19 -27.86
N GLU A 180 -33.77 -19.04 -28.86
CA GLU A 180 -33.02 -20.29 -28.71
C GLU A 180 -31.55 -20.07 -28.35
N ILE A 181 -30.86 -19.11 -29.00
CA ILE A 181 -29.48 -18.77 -28.64
C ILE A 181 -29.43 -18.07 -27.28
N GLY A 182 -30.43 -17.28 -26.94
CA GLY A 182 -30.55 -16.62 -25.65
C GLY A 182 -30.64 -17.63 -24.51
N SER A 183 -31.48 -18.66 -24.66
CA SER A 183 -31.56 -19.79 -23.73
C SER A 183 -30.25 -20.58 -23.67
N PHE A 184 -29.63 -20.88 -24.82
CA PHE A 184 -28.32 -21.54 -24.83
C PHE A 184 -27.26 -20.77 -24.03
N ILE A 185 -27.15 -19.45 -24.24
CA ILE A 185 -26.20 -18.61 -23.50
C ILE A 185 -26.50 -18.66 -22.00
N THR A 186 -27.76 -18.47 -21.59
CA THR A 186 -28.10 -18.41 -20.17
C THR A 186 -28.02 -19.77 -19.46
N ASP A 187 -28.46 -20.85 -20.11
CA ASP A 187 -28.55 -22.16 -19.47
C ASP A 187 -27.25 -22.98 -19.59
N THR A 188 -26.42 -22.68 -20.60
CA THR A 188 -25.18 -23.45 -20.87
C THR A 188 -23.92 -22.62 -20.69
N VAL A 189 -23.87 -21.39 -21.22
CA VAL A 189 -22.64 -20.58 -21.22
C VAL A 189 -22.42 -19.86 -19.89
N GLU A 190 -23.44 -19.18 -19.34
CA GLU A 190 -23.33 -18.47 -18.05
C GLU A 190 -22.80 -19.36 -16.90
N PRO A 191 -23.27 -20.61 -16.72
CA PRO A 191 -22.76 -21.50 -15.67
C PRO A 191 -21.26 -21.79 -15.75
N MET A 192 -20.65 -21.72 -16.94
CA MET A 192 -19.20 -21.90 -17.13
C MET A 192 -18.38 -20.76 -16.50
N PHE A 193 -19.01 -19.63 -16.18
CA PHE A 193 -18.42 -18.47 -15.52
C PHE A 193 -18.96 -18.27 -14.09
N SER A 194 -19.68 -19.26 -13.56
CA SER A 194 -20.05 -19.31 -12.14
C SER A 194 -18.81 -19.29 -11.25
N GLU A 195 -18.94 -18.84 -10.00
CA GLU A 195 -17.78 -18.83 -9.08
C GLU A 195 -17.13 -20.21 -8.96
N SER A 196 -17.94 -21.27 -8.87
CA SER A 196 -17.45 -22.65 -8.78
C SER A 196 -16.68 -23.11 -10.00
N ALA A 197 -17.10 -22.73 -11.22
CA ALA A 197 -16.37 -23.07 -12.44
C ALA A 197 -15.12 -22.19 -12.60
N TRP A 198 -15.24 -20.91 -12.23
CA TRP A 198 -14.16 -19.93 -12.31
C TRP A 198 -12.96 -20.28 -11.42
N THR A 199 -13.22 -20.78 -10.21
CA THR A 199 -12.20 -21.13 -9.21
C THR A 199 -11.87 -22.63 -9.19
N ASP A 200 -12.32 -23.40 -10.18
CA ASP A 200 -11.94 -24.81 -10.28
C ASP A 200 -10.42 -24.96 -10.41
N ALA A 201 -9.85 -25.86 -9.62
CA ALA A 201 -8.39 -25.98 -9.50
C ALA A 201 -7.71 -26.59 -10.73
N SER A 202 -8.46 -27.28 -11.60
CA SER A 202 -7.94 -27.97 -12.79
C SER A 202 -8.25 -27.24 -14.08
N GLU A 203 -9.48 -26.75 -14.23
CA GLU A 203 -10.01 -26.22 -15.50
C GLU A 203 -10.47 -24.75 -15.35
N GLY A 204 -10.40 -24.20 -14.13
CA GLY A 204 -10.84 -22.85 -13.84
C GLY A 204 -9.91 -21.77 -14.39
N TRP A 205 -10.42 -20.55 -14.37
CA TRP A 205 -9.67 -19.35 -14.77
C TRP A 205 -8.77 -18.86 -13.65
N SER A 206 -9.19 -19.01 -12.38
CA SER A 206 -8.57 -18.31 -11.27
C SER A 206 -7.99 -19.24 -10.21
N ALA A 207 -6.73 -18.97 -9.86
CA ALA A 207 -6.06 -19.51 -8.69
C ALA A 207 -6.08 -18.52 -7.50
N ALA A 208 -6.74 -17.36 -7.65
CA ALA A 208 -6.88 -16.38 -6.58
C ALA A 208 -7.77 -16.89 -5.44
N SER A 209 -7.52 -16.38 -4.23
CA SER A 209 -8.43 -16.56 -3.11
C SER A 209 -9.62 -15.59 -3.23
N SER A 210 -10.85 -16.07 -3.00
CA SER A 210 -12.02 -15.20 -2.87
C SER A 210 -12.00 -14.37 -1.57
N THR A 211 -11.03 -14.61 -0.68
CA THR A 211 -10.82 -13.81 0.53
C THR A 211 -9.78 -12.73 0.26
N ASN A 212 -10.13 -11.48 0.56
CA ASN A 212 -9.23 -10.34 0.46
C ASN A 212 -8.29 -10.27 1.67
N MET A 213 -7.06 -9.81 1.44
CA MET A 213 -6.12 -9.46 2.49
C MET A 213 -6.63 -8.26 3.31
N THR A 214 -6.34 -8.28 4.61
CA THR A 214 -6.57 -7.18 5.53
C THR A 214 -5.26 -6.61 6.05
N SER A 215 -5.21 -5.31 6.31
CA SER A 215 -4.05 -4.63 6.88
C SER A 215 -4.44 -3.85 8.12
N ARG A 216 -3.61 -3.96 9.16
CA ARG A 216 -3.73 -3.15 10.38
C ARG A 216 -3.07 -1.79 10.16
N ILE A 217 -3.87 -0.74 10.14
CA ILE A 217 -3.41 0.62 9.80
C ILE A 217 -3.13 1.50 11.01
N SER A 218 -3.56 1.07 12.20
CA SER A 218 -3.30 1.74 13.46
C SER A 218 -3.34 0.76 14.65
N GLY A 219 -3.13 1.28 15.85
CA GLY A 219 -3.25 0.51 17.09
C GLY A 219 -4.62 -0.15 17.30
N SER A 220 -5.69 0.34 16.69
CA SER A 220 -7.06 -0.16 16.91
C SER A 220 -7.84 -0.47 15.62
N GLU A 221 -7.25 -0.26 14.45
CA GLU A 221 -7.97 -0.33 13.19
C GLU A 221 -7.34 -1.29 12.19
N THR A 222 -8.22 -2.06 11.53
CA THR A 222 -7.89 -2.95 10.41
C THR A 222 -8.87 -2.68 9.28
N ILE A 223 -8.35 -2.73 8.05
CA ILE A 223 -9.11 -2.51 6.82
C ILE A 223 -8.89 -3.67 5.86
N THR A 224 -9.87 -3.92 4.99
CA THR A 224 -9.67 -4.78 3.81
C THR A 224 -8.86 -3.98 2.80
N SER A 225 -7.64 -4.44 2.52
CA SER A 225 -6.63 -3.65 1.82
C SER A 225 -6.31 -4.11 0.40
N SER A 226 -7.11 -5.04 -0.12
CA SER A 226 -6.92 -5.66 -1.43
C SER A 226 -8.26 -6.04 -2.03
N THR A 227 -8.19 -6.50 -3.28
CA THR A 227 -9.30 -7.13 -3.99
C THR A 227 -8.79 -8.40 -4.69
N ASN A 228 -9.65 -9.11 -5.42
CA ASN A 228 -9.28 -10.38 -6.04
C ASN A 228 -9.87 -10.57 -7.44
N ALA A 229 -9.34 -11.55 -8.15
CA ALA A 229 -9.73 -11.91 -9.51
C ALA A 229 -11.00 -12.78 -9.60
N ASN A 230 -11.59 -13.17 -8.46
CA ASN A 230 -12.82 -13.98 -8.40
C ASN A 230 -14.08 -13.12 -8.39
N SER A 231 -13.94 -11.80 -8.41
CA SER A 231 -15.06 -10.87 -8.35
C SER A 231 -16.03 -11.06 -9.52
N GLU A 232 -17.30 -10.79 -9.25
CA GLU A 232 -18.35 -10.83 -10.26
C GLU A 232 -18.01 -9.96 -11.49
N GLY A 233 -17.44 -8.77 -11.28
CA GLY A 233 -17.04 -7.87 -12.36
C GLY A 233 -16.03 -8.49 -13.33
N MET A 234 -15.00 -9.17 -12.83
CA MET A 234 -14.00 -9.82 -13.68
C MET A 234 -14.57 -11.04 -14.42
N ARG A 235 -15.40 -11.84 -13.74
CA ARG A 235 -16.07 -13.00 -14.37
C ARG A 235 -16.98 -12.59 -15.51
N TYR A 236 -17.79 -11.55 -15.32
CA TYR A 236 -18.66 -11.03 -16.38
C TYR A 236 -17.87 -10.38 -17.52
N LEU A 237 -16.70 -9.78 -17.26
CA LEU A 237 -15.87 -9.23 -18.33
C LEU A 237 -15.34 -10.34 -19.24
N ALA A 238 -14.91 -11.46 -18.64
CA ALA A 238 -14.52 -12.66 -19.36
C ALA A 238 -15.71 -13.26 -20.12
N LEU A 239 -16.86 -13.45 -19.45
CA LEU A 239 -18.08 -13.98 -20.08
C LEU A 239 -18.49 -13.15 -21.30
N ALA A 240 -18.58 -11.82 -21.16
CA ALA A 240 -18.96 -10.93 -22.25
C ALA A 240 -18.02 -11.09 -23.45
N SER A 241 -16.72 -11.14 -23.18
CA SER A 241 -15.71 -11.23 -24.24
C SER A 241 -15.67 -12.61 -24.89
N VAL A 242 -15.81 -13.69 -24.11
CA VAL A 242 -15.80 -15.07 -24.63
C VAL A 242 -17.08 -15.37 -25.40
N VAL A 243 -18.25 -14.89 -24.95
CA VAL A 243 -19.50 -14.99 -25.72
C VAL A 243 -19.32 -14.36 -27.09
N VAL A 244 -18.64 -13.22 -27.18
CA VAL A 244 -18.37 -12.58 -28.46
C VAL A 244 -17.42 -13.43 -29.31
N SER A 245 -16.26 -13.81 -28.75
CA SER A 245 -15.23 -14.56 -29.46
C SER A 245 -15.71 -15.93 -29.94
N ALA A 246 -16.52 -16.64 -29.15
CA ALA A 246 -16.98 -17.98 -29.47
C ALA A 246 -18.14 -17.98 -30.49
N LEU A 247 -19.08 -17.05 -30.36
CA LEU A 247 -20.35 -17.10 -31.10
C LEU A 247 -20.39 -16.26 -32.38
N PHE A 248 -19.74 -15.09 -32.43
CA PHE A 248 -19.78 -14.25 -33.65
C PHE A 248 -18.99 -14.82 -34.84
N GLY A 249 -18.11 -15.80 -34.59
CA GLY A 249 -17.45 -16.56 -35.65
C GLY A 249 -18.31 -17.68 -36.25
N GLN A 250 -19.50 -17.93 -35.71
CA GLN A 250 -20.39 -19.00 -36.16
C GLN A 250 -21.39 -18.47 -37.20
N ASP A 251 -21.89 -19.38 -38.05
CA ASP A 251 -22.92 -19.08 -39.05
C ASP A 251 -24.29 -18.96 -38.38
N LEU A 252 -24.47 -17.91 -37.57
CA LEU A 252 -25.72 -17.62 -36.84
C LEU A 252 -26.70 -16.83 -37.71
N SER A 253 -28.00 -17.05 -37.47
CA SER A 253 -29.05 -16.20 -38.04
C SER A 253 -28.91 -14.74 -37.57
N SER A 254 -29.43 -13.79 -38.33
CA SER A 254 -29.43 -12.36 -37.96
C SER A 254 -30.11 -12.09 -36.60
N ASP A 255 -31.13 -12.87 -36.25
CA ASP A 255 -31.85 -12.73 -34.98
C ASP A 255 -31.01 -13.28 -33.82
N ALA A 256 -30.32 -14.41 -34.05
CA ALA A 256 -29.37 -14.95 -33.10
C ALA A 256 -28.18 -14.01 -32.87
N GLN A 257 -27.57 -13.47 -33.93
CA GLN A 257 -26.46 -12.50 -33.83
C GLN A 257 -26.84 -11.25 -33.02
N SER A 258 -28.03 -10.69 -33.27
CA SER A 258 -28.58 -9.56 -32.51
C SER A 258 -28.74 -9.89 -31.02
N THR A 259 -29.19 -11.11 -30.71
CA THR A 259 -29.32 -11.58 -29.32
C THR A 259 -27.98 -11.77 -28.65
N VAL A 260 -26.99 -12.37 -29.33
CA VAL A 260 -25.61 -12.50 -28.82
C VAL A 260 -25.02 -11.12 -28.50
N ALA A 261 -25.16 -10.15 -29.41
CA ALA A 261 -24.71 -8.77 -29.17
C ALA A 261 -25.37 -8.19 -27.92
N SER A 262 -26.69 -8.32 -27.80
CA SER A 262 -27.47 -7.78 -26.67
C SER A 262 -27.04 -8.39 -25.34
N LYS A 263 -26.84 -9.71 -25.29
CA LYS A 263 -26.36 -10.42 -24.10
C LYS A 263 -24.94 -10.02 -23.73
N ALA A 264 -24.03 -9.97 -24.70
CA ALA A 264 -22.65 -9.55 -24.47
C ALA A 264 -22.56 -8.10 -23.96
N ILE A 265 -23.37 -7.18 -24.49
CA ILE A 265 -23.49 -5.81 -23.97
C ILE A 265 -23.97 -5.81 -22.51
N ALA A 266 -25.00 -6.59 -22.20
CA ALA A 266 -25.53 -6.69 -20.84
C ALA A 266 -24.49 -7.26 -19.85
N TYR A 267 -23.73 -8.28 -20.23
CA TYR A 267 -22.65 -8.82 -19.41
C TYR A 267 -21.50 -7.83 -19.25
N ALA A 268 -21.09 -7.13 -20.31
CA ALA A 268 -20.04 -6.12 -20.22
C ALA A 268 -20.46 -4.93 -19.32
N ALA A 269 -21.73 -4.53 -19.36
CA ALA A 269 -22.27 -3.53 -18.45
C ALA A 269 -22.28 -4.01 -16.98
N GLN A 270 -22.67 -5.26 -16.73
CA GLN A 270 -22.56 -5.89 -15.40
C GLN A 270 -21.11 -5.98 -14.94
N ALA A 271 -20.19 -6.30 -15.84
CA ALA A 271 -18.76 -6.34 -15.57
C ALA A 271 -18.24 -4.97 -15.10
N THR A 272 -18.52 -3.92 -15.87
CA THR A 272 -18.18 -2.54 -15.50
C THR A 272 -18.76 -2.17 -14.14
N SER A 273 -20.03 -2.50 -13.88
CA SER A 273 -20.66 -2.22 -12.58
C SER A 273 -19.96 -2.95 -11.43
N GLY A 274 -19.63 -4.24 -11.61
CA GLY A 274 -18.92 -5.03 -10.61
C GLY A 274 -17.50 -4.52 -10.33
N ILE A 275 -16.79 -4.08 -11.37
CA ILE A 275 -15.47 -3.45 -11.25
C ILE A 275 -15.58 -2.12 -10.48
N VAL A 276 -16.59 -1.29 -10.77
CA VAL A 276 -16.83 -0.04 -10.03
C VAL A 276 -17.15 -0.31 -8.55
N THR A 277 -17.87 -1.38 -8.24
CA THR A 277 -18.08 -1.81 -6.84
C THR A 277 -16.76 -2.12 -6.15
N GLN A 278 -15.86 -2.90 -6.77
CA GLN A 278 -14.52 -3.16 -6.23
C GLN A 278 -13.72 -1.87 -6.02
N GLN A 279 -13.75 -0.95 -6.99
CA GLN A 279 -13.07 0.35 -6.87
C GLN A 279 -13.62 1.17 -5.71
N SER A 280 -14.93 1.11 -5.48
CA SER A 280 -15.61 1.84 -4.41
C SER A 280 -15.23 1.28 -3.04
N GLU A 281 -15.24 -0.05 -2.88
CA GLU A 281 -14.81 -0.71 -1.65
C GLU A 281 -13.35 -0.39 -1.31
N LEU A 282 -12.46 -0.43 -2.32
CA LEU A 282 -11.07 -0.08 -2.15
C LEU A 282 -10.87 1.41 -1.83
N GLY A 283 -11.64 2.29 -2.48
CA GLY A 283 -11.66 3.72 -2.20
C GLY A 283 -12.07 4.07 -0.77
N LEU A 284 -13.06 3.35 -0.21
CA LEU A 284 -13.44 3.50 1.20
C LEU A 284 -12.31 3.05 2.15
N ALA A 285 -11.57 2.01 1.77
CA ALA A 285 -10.40 1.56 2.55
C ALA A 285 -9.24 2.56 2.47
N GLN A 286 -9.00 3.17 1.29
CA GLN A 286 -8.01 4.25 1.10
C GLN A 286 -8.32 5.46 1.97
N GLU A 287 -9.57 5.92 1.98
CA GLU A 287 -10.02 7.04 2.83
C GLU A 287 -9.79 6.76 4.33
N ARG A 288 -10.03 5.52 4.77
CA ARG A 288 -9.76 5.11 6.17
C ARG A 288 -8.27 5.08 6.47
N LEU A 289 -7.45 4.64 5.52
CA LEU A 289 -5.99 4.66 5.62
C LEU A 289 -5.45 6.09 5.73
N GLU A 290 -5.96 7.02 4.91
CA GLU A 290 -5.60 8.44 4.96
C GLU A 290 -5.94 9.05 6.32
N LYS A 291 -7.17 8.87 6.80
CA LYS A 291 -7.59 9.32 8.14
C LYS A 291 -6.75 8.72 9.27
N ALA A 292 -6.37 7.46 9.16
CA ALA A 292 -5.49 6.84 10.15
C ALA A 292 -4.08 7.45 10.12
N ASN A 293 -3.54 7.76 8.93
CA ASN A 293 -2.27 8.46 8.80
C ASN A 293 -2.32 9.87 9.41
N ASP A 294 -3.39 10.63 9.16
CA ASP A 294 -3.60 11.95 9.77
C ASP A 294 -3.63 11.87 11.30
N ALA A 295 -4.34 10.87 11.84
CA ALA A 295 -4.41 10.64 13.28
C ALA A 295 -3.05 10.26 13.88
N LEU A 296 -2.28 9.41 13.18
CA LEU A 296 -0.93 9.03 13.57
C LEU A 296 0.04 10.22 13.53
N ASP A 297 -0.12 11.14 12.57
CA ASP A 297 0.68 12.37 12.48
C ASP A 297 0.36 13.36 13.58
N ALA A 298 -0.92 13.58 13.86
CA ALA A 298 -1.34 14.39 14.99
C ALA A 298 -0.83 13.80 16.31
N GLN A 299 -0.95 12.48 16.49
CA GLN A 299 -0.43 11.78 17.66
C GLN A 299 1.08 11.94 17.78
N SER A 300 1.83 11.71 16.70
CA SER A 300 3.29 11.84 16.69
C SER A 300 3.72 13.27 17.03
N THR A 301 3.05 14.28 16.48
CA THR A 301 3.33 15.71 16.76
C THR A 301 3.09 16.03 18.23
N LEU A 302 1.97 15.59 18.81
CA LEU A 302 1.67 15.80 20.23
C LEU A 302 2.69 15.10 21.14
N LEU A 303 3.05 13.86 20.82
CA LEU A 303 4.04 13.10 21.61
C LEU A 303 5.43 13.72 21.50
N GLN A 304 5.81 14.22 20.33
CA GLN A 304 7.07 14.94 20.12
C GLN A 304 7.09 16.25 20.90
N GLY A 305 6.00 17.03 20.88
CA GLY A 305 5.88 18.23 21.72
C GLY A 305 6.05 17.92 23.20
N ASN A 306 5.34 16.92 23.72
CA ASN A 306 5.50 16.46 25.10
C ASN A 306 6.92 15.94 25.42
N LEU A 307 7.59 15.34 24.44
CA LEU A 307 8.96 14.85 24.59
C LEU A 307 9.94 16.03 24.66
N VAL A 308 9.75 17.05 23.82
CA VAL A 308 10.53 18.29 23.85
C VAL A 308 10.29 19.05 25.15
N ASP A 309 9.04 19.18 25.62
CA ASP A 309 8.73 19.81 26.90
C ASP A 309 9.38 19.08 28.09
N LEU A 310 9.53 17.75 27.96
CA LEU A 310 10.12 16.92 29.00
C LEU A 310 11.65 16.93 28.96
N GLN A 311 12.26 16.89 27.78
CA GLN A 311 13.72 16.75 27.61
C GLN A 311 14.43 18.07 27.29
N GLY A 312 13.67 19.11 26.96
CA GLY A 312 14.18 20.37 26.43
C GLY A 312 14.93 21.19 27.46
N VAL A 313 15.93 21.91 26.99
CA VAL A 313 16.71 22.88 27.77
C VAL A 313 16.67 24.24 27.09
N ASP A 314 16.75 25.31 27.88
CA ASP A 314 16.93 26.66 27.34
C ASP A 314 18.35 26.79 26.75
N THR A 315 18.43 26.82 25.43
CA THR A 315 19.71 26.91 24.71
C THR A 315 20.44 28.22 24.96
N TYR A 316 19.74 29.30 25.33
CA TYR A 316 20.34 30.59 25.67
C TYR A 316 20.98 30.53 27.05
N GLU A 317 20.30 29.92 28.03
CA GLU A 317 20.88 29.68 29.36
C GLU A 317 22.09 28.74 29.25
N ALA A 318 21.97 27.65 28.49
CA ALA A 318 23.08 26.72 28.24
C ALA A 318 24.28 27.41 27.56
N SER A 319 24.04 28.26 26.56
CA SER A 319 25.09 29.03 25.89
C SER A 319 25.76 30.06 26.82
N THR A 320 24.98 30.69 27.70
CA THR A 320 25.51 31.59 28.73
C THR A 320 26.41 30.83 29.71
N LEU A 321 25.99 29.64 30.13
CA LEU A 321 26.75 28.76 31.00
C LEU A 321 28.05 28.29 30.34
N VAL A 322 28.04 27.97 29.04
CA VAL A 322 29.24 27.63 28.26
C VAL A 322 30.26 28.77 28.35
N ASN A 323 29.87 30.00 28.06
CA ASN A 323 30.77 31.16 28.12
C ASN A 323 31.33 31.37 29.53
N GLN A 324 30.48 31.24 30.56
CA GLN A 324 30.90 31.38 31.95
C GLN A 324 31.93 30.31 32.34
N LEU A 325 31.72 29.05 31.94
CA LEU A 325 32.62 27.93 32.22
C LEU A 325 33.94 28.05 31.46
N GLN A 326 33.94 28.56 30.22
CA GLN A 326 35.16 28.87 29.47
C GLN A 326 36.01 29.90 30.22
N THR A 327 35.42 31.04 30.62
CA THR A 327 36.13 32.07 31.39
C THR A 327 36.65 31.54 32.73
N GLN A 328 35.88 30.70 33.42
CA GLN A 328 36.32 30.07 34.67
C GLN A 328 37.51 29.12 34.44
N LEU A 329 37.49 28.32 33.38
CA LEU A 329 38.59 27.42 33.03
C LEU A 329 39.87 28.19 32.67
N GLU A 330 39.77 29.24 31.85
CA GLU A 330 40.90 30.12 31.53
C GLU A 330 41.53 30.74 32.78
N THR A 331 40.68 31.20 33.70
CA THR A 331 41.10 31.75 35.00
C THR A 331 41.79 30.68 35.85
N ALA A 332 41.21 29.48 35.93
CA ALA A 332 41.77 28.36 36.69
C ALA A 332 43.13 27.92 36.13
N TYR A 333 43.29 27.82 34.80
CA TYR A 333 44.58 27.53 34.18
C TYR A 333 45.61 28.61 34.44
N THR A 334 45.22 29.88 34.38
CA THR A 334 46.10 31.01 34.71
C THR A 334 46.56 30.92 36.18
N LEU A 335 45.66 30.56 37.10
CA LEU A 335 45.99 30.40 38.52
C LEU A 335 46.91 29.20 38.77
N VAL A 336 46.66 28.06 38.11
CA VAL A 336 47.54 26.88 38.18
C VAL A 336 48.94 27.23 37.69
N SER A 337 49.05 27.94 36.56
CA SER A 337 50.33 28.42 36.02
C SER A 337 51.06 29.33 37.02
N LYS A 338 50.36 30.30 37.64
CA LYS A 338 50.91 31.16 38.69
C LYS A 338 51.36 30.37 39.93
N LEU A 339 50.59 29.40 40.40
CA LEU A 339 50.95 28.56 41.55
C LEU A 339 52.15 27.63 41.25
N GLN A 340 52.26 27.12 40.02
CA GLN A 340 53.44 26.37 39.58
C GLN A 340 54.69 27.26 39.54
N SER A 341 54.55 28.53 39.13
CA SER A 341 55.66 29.49 39.13
C SER A 341 56.16 29.89 40.53
N LEU A 342 55.30 29.79 41.55
CA LEU A 342 55.60 30.04 42.98
C LEU A 342 56.24 28.84 43.70
N SER A 343 56.58 27.77 42.98
CA SER A 343 57.32 26.63 43.52
C SER A 343 58.64 27.09 44.16
N LEU A 344 58.92 26.60 45.38
CA LEU A 344 60.12 26.90 46.17
C LEU A 344 61.44 26.66 45.41
N VAL A 345 61.40 25.86 44.34
CA VAL A 345 62.54 25.57 43.44
C VAL A 345 63.00 26.80 42.64
N ASN A 346 62.14 27.80 42.43
CA ASN A 346 62.52 29.06 41.76
C ASN A 346 63.09 30.12 42.73
N TYR A 347 63.09 29.85 44.04
CA TYR A 347 63.55 30.77 45.09
C TYR A 347 64.67 30.16 45.98
N LEU A 348 65.23 29.03 45.55
CA LEU A 348 66.46 28.41 46.06
C LEU A 348 67.51 28.41 44.96
#